data_AF-A0A7C4B7S0-F1
#
_entry.id   AF-A0A7C4B7S0-F1
#
_cell.length_a   1.000
_cell.length_b   1.000
_cell.length_c   1.000
_cell.angle_alpha   90.00
_cell.angle_beta   90.00
_cell.angle_gamma   90.00
#
_symmetry.space_group_name_H-M   'P 1'
#
loop_
_entity.id
_entity.type
_entity.pdbx_description
1 polymer ?
#
loop_
_entity_poly.entity_id
_entity_poly.type
_entity_poly.pdbx_seq_one_letter_code
_entity_poly.pdbx_strand_id
1 'polypeptide(L)'
;MAELTATDLALKALSKYKLCSKCLGKLYYDIGYIEDEERGESVKIVLYMEAHKHIQEGNYNHGVEILKILFKNGNFYPAYLSLKELNIDVEKNEFLCDLCTGKVDLNNLKEEVE
;
A
#
# COMPACT_ATOMS: atom_id res chain seq x y z
N MET A 1 -3.51 17.06 -16.82
CA MET A 1 -2.79 16.19 -15.86
C MET A 1 -3.85 15.32 -15.22
N ALA A 2 -3.74 14.00 -15.30
CA ALA A 2 -4.71 13.13 -14.64
C ALA A 2 -4.63 13.35 -13.12
N GLU A 3 -5.78 13.46 -12.47
CA GLU A 3 -5.89 13.58 -11.02
C GLU A 3 -5.46 12.25 -10.39
N LEU A 4 -4.49 12.29 -9.46
CA LEU A 4 -4.03 11.09 -8.76
C LEU A 4 -5.14 10.59 -7.84
N THR A 5 -5.48 9.31 -7.96
CA THR A 5 -6.47 8.66 -7.10
C THR A 5 -5.87 8.30 -5.74
N ALA A 6 -6.73 7.95 -4.78
CA ALA A 6 -6.26 7.47 -3.47
C ALA A 6 -5.37 6.22 -3.59
N THR A 7 -5.65 5.33 -4.54
CA THR A 7 -4.82 4.13 -4.79
C THR A 7 -3.47 4.50 -5.41
N ASP A 8 -3.42 5.49 -6.32
CA ASP A 8 -2.15 5.98 -6.88
C ASP A 8 -1.24 6.56 -5.78
N LEU A 9 -1.80 7.38 -4.89
CA LEU A 9 -1.08 7.97 -3.76
C LEU A 9 -0.63 6.88 -2.77
N ALA A 10 -1.50 5.91 -2.43
CA ALA A 10 -1.11 4.77 -1.60
C ALA A 10 0.05 4.00 -2.20
N LEU A 11 -0.03 3.66 -3.49
CA LEU A 11 0.99 2.86 -4.14
C LEU A 11 2.32 3.62 -4.19
N LYS A 12 2.30 4.92 -4.50
CA LYS A 12 3.48 5.79 -4.47
C LYS A 12 4.08 5.88 -3.06
N ALA A 13 3.27 6.03 -2.02
CA ALA A 13 3.73 6.05 -0.64
C ALA A 13 4.33 4.70 -0.22
N LEU A 14 3.62 3.60 -0.46
CA LEU A 14 4.07 2.25 -0.10
C LEU A 14 5.27 1.79 -0.93
N SER A 15 5.51 2.33 -2.12
CA SER A 15 6.72 2.05 -2.91
C SER A 15 7.98 2.61 -2.25
N LYS A 16 7.85 3.64 -1.40
CA LYS A 16 8.95 4.34 -0.74
C LYS A 16 9.08 4.00 0.75
N TYR A 17 7.95 3.80 1.43
CA TYR A 17 7.86 3.74 2.88
C TYR A 17 7.07 2.53 3.37
N LYS A 18 7.47 1.99 4.54
CA LYS A 18 6.69 1.00 5.27
C LYS A 18 5.59 1.71 6.09
N LEU A 19 4.32 1.48 5.78
CA LEU A 19 3.19 2.18 6.42
C LEU A 19 2.10 1.21 6.90
N CYS A 20 1.76 1.30 8.19
CA CYS A 20 0.60 0.59 8.74
C CYS A 20 -0.71 1.22 8.22
N SER A 21 -1.85 0.52 8.33
CA SER A 21 -3.12 0.99 7.80
C SER A 21 -3.52 2.35 8.39
N LYS A 22 -3.38 2.52 9.72
CA LYS A 22 -3.60 3.82 10.37
C LYS A 22 -2.74 4.95 9.78
N CYS A 23 -1.46 4.74 9.56
CA CYS A 23 -0.57 5.79 9.04
C CYS A 23 -0.82 6.08 7.55
N LEU A 24 -1.13 5.06 6.77
CA LEU A 24 -1.52 5.21 5.36
C LEU A 24 -2.82 6.03 5.24
N GLY A 25 -3.80 5.80 6.11
CA GLY A 25 -5.07 6.52 6.09
C GLY A 25 -5.00 7.99 6.49
N LYS A 26 -3.89 8.43 7.12
CA LYS A 26 -3.60 9.85 7.40
C LYS A 26 -3.14 10.65 6.18
N LEU A 27 -2.74 9.95 5.11
CA LEU A 27 -2.24 10.60 3.90
C LEU A 27 -3.37 11.33 3.16
N TYR A 28 -4.57 10.77 3.19
CA TYR A 28 -5.71 11.33 2.50
C TYR A 28 -6.34 12.48 3.30
N TYR A 29 -7.21 13.24 2.62
CA TYR A 29 -8.09 14.22 3.25
C TYR A 29 -8.91 13.59 4.38
N ASP A 30 -9.36 14.41 5.33
CA ASP A 30 -10.22 13.94 6.41
C ASP A 30 -11.60 13.58 5.85
N ILE A 31 -11.85 12.29 5.66
CA ILE A 31 -13.11 11.77 5.10
C ILE A 31 -14.05 11.49 6.28
N GLY A 32 -14.68 12.55 6.78
CA GLY A 32 -15.82 12.47 7.70
C GLY A 32 -15.54 11.65 8.97
N TYR A 33 -16.38 10.64 9.23
CA TYR A 33 -16.38 9.83 10.47
C TYR A 33 -15.67 8.47 10.33
N ILE A 34 -14.86 8.29 9.29
CA ILE A 34 -14.16 7.02 9.06
C ILE A 34 -12.80 7.10 9.74
N GLU A 35 -12.44 6.08 10.53
CA GLU A 35 -11.17 6.06 11.23
C GLU A 35 -9.98 5.92 10.26
N ASP A 36 -8.85 6.53 10.60
CA ASP A 36 -7.59 6.46 9.82
C ASP A 36 -7.25 5.02 9.41
N GLU A 37 -7.41 4.08 10.34
CA GLU A 37 -7.10 2.67 10.11
C GLU A 37 -8.01 2.03 9.07
N GLU A 38 -9.32 2.28 9.14
CA GLU A 38 -10.31 1.78 8.19
C GLU A 38 -10.08 2.35 6.80
N ARG A 39 -9.72 3.64 6.69
CA ARG A 39 -9.39 4.27 5.40
C ARG A 39 -8.15 3.61 4.77
N GLY A 40 -7.07 3.46 5.54
CA GLY A 40 -5.85 2.86 5.03
C GLY A 40 -6.02 1.39 4.67
N GLU A 41 -6.81 0.63 5.42
CA GLU A 41 -7.11 -0.76 5.11
C GLU A 41 -7.95 -0.88 3.83
N SER A 42 -8.96 -0.03 3.68
CA SER A 42 -9.81 0.01 2.49
C SER A 42 -8.99 0.25 1.23
N VAL A 43 -8.05 1.20 1.24
CA VAL A 43 -7.19 1.47 0.07
C VAL A 43 -6.26 0.29 -0.25
N LYS A 44 -5.73 -0.43 0.76
CA LYS A 44 -4.94 -1.64 0.54
C LYS A 44 -5.74 -2.76 -0.11
N ILE A 45 -7.01 -2.91 0.29
CA ILE A 45 -7.93 -3.88 -0.31
C ILE A 45 -8.17 -3.54 -1.79
N VAL A 46 -8.39 -2.27 -2.13
CA VAL A 46 -8.57 -1.87 -3.53
C VAL A 46 -7.30 -2.12 -4.35
N LEU A 47 -6.12 -1.72 -3.84
CA LEU A 47 -4.83 -2.02 -4.51
C LEU A 47 -4.62 -3.52 -4.71
N TYR A 48 -5.02 -4.34 -3.75
CA TYR A 48 -4.96 -5.80 -3.86
C TYR A 48 -5.87 -6.31 -4.98
N MET A 49 -7.09 -5.79 -5.09
CA MET A 49 -8.01 -6.12 -6.19
C MET A 49 -7.45 -5.67 -7.54
N GLU A 50 -6.87 -4.47 -7.63
CA GLU A 50 -6.23 -3.96 -8.84
C GLU A 50 -5.03 -4.81 -9.26
N ALA A 51 -4.23 -5.28 -8.31
CA ALA A 51 -3.12 -6.19 -8.57
C ALA A 51 -3.58 -7.49 -9.24
N HIS A 52 -4.63 -8.11 -8.72
CA HIS A 52 -5.24 -9.31 -9.30
C HIS A 52 -5.84 -9.04 -10.67
N LYS A 53 -6.51 -7.89 -10.85
CA LYS A 53 -7.02 -7.45 -12.16
C LYS A 53 -5.88 -7.33 -13.18
N HIS A 54 -4.76 -6.68 -12.82
CA HIS A 54 -3.59 -6.58 -13.69
C HIS A 54 -3.03 -7.95 -14.08
N ILE A 55 -2.95 -8.88 -13.14
CA ILE A 55 -2.51 -10.26 -13.41
C ILE A 55 -3.44 -10.93 -14.44
N GLN A 56 -4.74 -10.78 -14.30
CA GLN A 56 -5.74 -11.36 -15.22
C GLN A 56 -5.71 -10.71 -16.61
N GLU A 57 -5.43 -9.41 -16.69
CA GLU A 57 -5.41 -8.64 -17.95
C GLU A 57 -4.07 -8.74 -18.71
N GLY A 58 -3.15 -9.62 -18.28
CA GLY A 58 -1.85 -9.84 -18.94
C GLY A 58 -0.73 -8.90 -18.49
N ASN A 59 -1.00 -8.00 -17.52
CA ASN A 59 -0.02 -7.13 -16.87
C ASN A 59 0.60 -7.82 -15.64
N TYR A 60 1.01 -9.08 -15.80
CA TYR A 60 1.42 -9.98 -14.71
C TYR A 60 2.49 -9.38 -13.79
N ASN A 61 3.59 -8.89 -14.36
CA ASN A 61 4.71 -8.34 -13.58
C ASN A 61 4.29 -7.12 -12.75
N HIS A 62 3.39 -6.29 -13.28
CA HIS A 62 2.91 -5.10 -12.58
C HIS A 62 2.04 -5.48 -11.39
N GLY A 63 1.07 -6.38 -11.58
CA GLY A 63 0.23 -6.87 -10.48
C GLY A 63 1.03 -7.60 -9.40
N VAL A 64 2.00 -8.43 -9.78
CA VAL A 64 2.94 -9.06 -8.84
C VAL A 64 3.72 -8.03 -8.03
N GLU A 65 4.17 -6.94 -8.66
CA GLU A 65 4.92 -5.90 -7.96
C GLU A 65 4.03 -5.18 -6.93
N ILE A 66 2.78 -4.88 -7.26
CA ILE A 66 1.82 -4.31 -6.31
C ILE A 66 1.63 -5.25 -5.11
N LEU A 67 1.48 -6.57 -5.33
CA LEU A 67 1.38 -7.54 -4.23
C LEU A 67 2.64 -7.55 -3.35
N LYS A 68 3.84 -7.46 -3.94
CA LYS A 68 5.09 -7.38 -3.17
C LYS A 68 5.15 -6.12 -2.32
N ILE A 69 4.76 -4.98 -2.87
CA ILE A 69 4.71 -3.69 -2.16
C ILE A 69 3.71 -3.77 -1.00
N LEU A 70 2.47 -4.24 -1.26
CA LEU A 70 1.45 -4.41 -0.23
C LEU A 70 1.92 -5.29 0.92
N PHE A 71 2.60 -6.39 0.62
CA PHE A 71 3.13 -7.28 1.64
C PHE A 71 4.29 -6.63 2.41
N LYS A 72 5.38 -6.25 1.72
CA LYS A 72 6.63 -5.80 2.37
C LYS A 72 6.51 -4.44 3.05
N ASN A 73 5.73 -3.54 2.46
CA ASN A 73 5.66 -2.14 2.87
C ASN A 73 4.28 -1.76 3.40
N GLY A 74 3.23 -2.52 3.06
CA GLY A 74 1.88 -2.29 3.59
C GLY A 74 1.50 -3.18 4.78
N ASN A 75 2.35 -4.13 5.19
CA ASN A 75 1.99 -5.16 6.19
C ASN A 75 0.68 -5.90 5.86
N PHE A 76 0.38 -6.06 4.58
CA PHE A 76 -0.90 -6.62 4.13
C PHE A 76 -0.76 -8.11 3.85
N TYR A 77 -1.08 -8.93 4.86
CA TYR A 77 -0.89 -10.38 4.81
C TYR A 77 -1.59 -11.11 3.65
N PRO A 78 -2.80 -10.73 3.20
CA PRO A 78 -3.42 -11.38 2.04
C PRO A 78 -2.56 -11.34 0.77
N ALA A 79 -1.76 -10.28 0.56
CA ALA A 79 -0.86 -10.21 -0.59
C ALA A 79 0.25 -11.27 -0.53
N TYR A 80 0.75 -11.61 0.67
CA TYR A 80 1.70 -12.72 0.85
C TYR A 80 1.09 -14.07 0.46
N LEU A 81 -0.18 -14.31 0.82
CA LEU A 81 -0.86 -15.55 0.47
C LEU A 81 -1.00 -15.68 -1.06
N SER A 82 -1.38 -14.62 -1.75
CA SER A 82 -1.43 -14.61 -3.22
C SER A 82 -0.06 -14.83 -3.86
N LEU A 83 0.99 -14.20 -3.33
CA LEU A 83 2.35 -14.41 -3.84
C LEU A 83 2.78 -15.88 -3.71
N LYS A 84 2.43 -16.55 -2.61
CA LYS A 84 2.69 -17.98 -2.41
C LYS A 84 1.88 -18.85 -3.38
N GLU A 85 0.61 -18.53 -3.61
CA GLU A 85 -0.23 -19.22 -4.62
C GLU A 85 0.36 -19.10 -6.04
N LEU A 86 0.95 -17.95 -6.35
CA LEU A 86 1.66 -17.70 -7.61
C LEU A 86 3.07 -18.33 -7.68
N ASN A 87 3.47 -19.10 -6.67
CA ASN A 87 4.83 -19.69 -6.53
C ASN A 87 5.95 -18.63 -6.52
N ILE A 88 5.67 -17.43 -6.04
CA ILE A 88 6.63 -16.35 -5.90
C ILE A 88 7.13 -16.34 -4.46
N ASP A 89 8.43 -16.56 -4.29
CA ASP A 89 9.03 -16.46 -2.97
C ASP A 89 9.29 -15.01 -2.58
N VAL A 90 8.92 -14.68 -1.35
CA VAL A 90 9.14 -13.37 -0.75
C VAL A 90 9.55 -13.58 0.69
N GLU A 91 10.69 -13.01 1.05
CA GLU A 91 11.19 -13.04 2.41
C GLU A 91 10.26 -12.26 3.33
N LYS A 92 9.94 -12.88 4.47
CA LYS A 92 9.30 -12.17 5.58
C LYS A 92 10.35 -11.27 6.21
N ASN A 93 10.14 -9.96 6.10
CA ASN A 93 10.94 -8.98 6.81
C ASN A 93 10.16 -8.46 8.02
N GLU A 94 10.88 -7.96 9.02
CA GLU A 94 10.26 -7.25 10.12
C GLU A 94 9.55 -6.00 9.58
N PHE A 95 8.29 -5.83 9.98
CA PHE A 95 7.51 -4.67 9.64
C PHE A 95 7.57 -3.66 10.79
N LEU A 96 8.24 -2.55 10.54
CA LEU A 96 8.24 -1.37 11.40
C LEU A 96 7.75 -0.19 10.56
N CYS A 97 6.63 0.41 10.96
CA CYS A 97 6.06 1.54 10.25
C CYS A 97 7.00 2.76 10.39
N ASP A 98 7.40 3.33 9.26
CA ASP A 98 8.36 4.45 9.21
C ASP A 98 7.79 5.70 9.91
N LEU A 99 6.47 5.93 9.83
CA LEU A 99 5.79 7.01 10.56
C LEU A 99 5.67 6.72 12.06
N CYS A 100 5.32 5.48 12.46
CA CYS A 100 5.18 5.14 13.88
C CYS A 100 6.54 5.18 14.62
N THR A 101 7.62 4.86 13.91
CA THR A 101 8.98 4.87 14.47
C THR A 101 9.64 6.26 14.41
N GLY A 102 9.00 7.23 13.76
CA GLY A 102 9.55 8.59 13.59
C GLY A 102 10.72 8.66 12.59
N LYS A 103 10.91 7.63 11.75
CA LYS A 103 11.93 7.63 10.69
C LYS A 103 11.61 8.63 9.58
N VAL A 104 10.32 8.92 9.39
CA VAL A 104 9.80 9.99 8.52
C VAL A 104 8.67 10.69 9.28
N ASP A 105 8.39 11.96 8.96
CA ASP A 105 7.20 12.67 9.44
C ASP A 105 6.11 12.76 8.36
N LEU A 106 4.89 13.05 8.80
CA LEU A 106 3.72 13.03 7.92
C LEU A 106 3.76 14.13 6.84
N ASN A 107 4.32 15.30 7.12
CA ASN A 107 4.33 16.41 6.17
C ASN A 107 5.33 16.14 5.05
N ASN A 108 6.56 15.73 5.39
CA ASN A 108 7.55 15.35 4.40
C ASN A 108 7.05 14.21 3.51
N LEU A 109 6.35 13.23 4.09
CA LEU A 109 5.76 12.14 3.32
C LEU A 109 4.68 12.66 2.34
N LYS A 110 3.78 13.56 2.78
CA LYS A 110 2.77 14.16 1.89
C LYS A 110 3.40 14.93 0.73
N GLU A 111 4.39 15.77 1.01
CA GLU A 111 5.12 16.54 -0.02
C GLU A 111 5.78 15.66 -1.07
N GLU A 112 6.24 14.46 -0.69
CA GLU A 112 6.87 13.52 -1.62
C GLU A 112 5.91 12.70 -2.47
N VAL A 113 4.64 12.61 -2.07
CA VAL A 113 3.64 11.70 -2.63
C VAL A 113 2.55 12.45 -3.38
N GLU A 114 2.22 13.68 -2.99
CA GLU A 114 1.40 14.61 -3.78
C GLU A 114 2.17 15.18 -4.99
#